data_AF-A0A948SCB0-F1
#
_entry.id   AF-A0A948SCB0-F1
#
_cell.length_a   1.000
_cell.length_b   1.000
_cell.length_c   1.000
_cell.angle_alpha   90.00
_cell.angle_beta   90.00
_cell.angle_gamma   90.00
#
_symmetry.space_group_name_H-M   'P 1'
#
loop_
_entity.id
_entity.type
_entity.pdbx_description
1 polymer ?
#
loop_
_entity_poly.entity_id
_entity_poly.type
_entity_poly.pdbx_seq_one_letter_code
_entity_poly.pdbx_strand_id
1 'polypeptide(L)'
;MHFVGCGHMLRRSMVESAGFYAEFPGWYGAEEKDLCIRFMDRGWNMKFLPGVHVWHDKTTKDRNWGDIQRSGTLNDLIFGFVRTPFPDVLYYLPGKAINLVKWGMKGPKEERWASFLGIFDFIKWLPTYWSKRQPVSKKTFREFFLQGRRSSVKPRDWEGKERN
;
A
#
# COMPACT_ATOMS: atom_id res chain seq x y z
N MET A 1 -7.63 -7.17 1.12
CA MET A 1 -7.78 -6.45 2.39
C MET A 1 -6.39 -6.28 2.97
N HIS A 2 -6.01 -5.08 3.39
CA HIS A 2 -4.85 -4.84 4.24
C HIS A 2 -5.35 -4.09 5.47
N PHE A 3 -4.65 -4.23 6.59
CA PHE A 3 -4.97 -3.42 7.77
C PHE A 3 -4.46 -1.99 7.58
N VAL A 4 -4.94 -1.09 8.43
CA VAL A 4 -4.47 0.31 8.53
C VAL A 4 -3.68 0.44 9.82
N GLY A 5 -2.54 1.14 9.79
CA GLY A 5 -1.61 1.22 10.91
C GLY A 5 -2.24 1.67 12.23
N CYS A 6 -3.20 2.60 12.19
CA CYS A 6 -3.85 3.13 13.39
C CYS A 6 -4.82 2.16 14.10
N GLY A 7 -5.18 1.02 13.50
CA GLY A 7 -6.20 0.13 14.06
C GLY A 7 -6.00 -1.32 13.66
N HIS A 8 -4.98 -1.97 14.24
CA HIS A 8 -4.68 -3.37 13.97
C HIS A 8 -4.14 -4.09 15.22
N MET A 9 -4.32 -5.41 15.26
CA MET A 9 -3.77 -6.28 16.30
C MET A 9 -3.02 -7.42 15.63
N LEU A 10 -1.77 -7.64 16.03
CA LEU A 10 -0.92 -8.67 15.46
C LEU A 10 -0.54 -9.70 16.51
N ARG A 11 -0.59 -10.98 16.13
CA ARG A 11 0.00 -12.05 16.95
C ARG A 11 1.51 -11.91 16.92
N ARG A 12 2.16 -12.03 18.08
CA ARG A 12 3.63 -11.97 18.19
C ARG A 12 4.31 -13.00 17.27
N SER A 13 3.84 -14.25 17.28
CA SER A 13 4.37 -15.31 16.41
C SER A 13 4.24 -15.01 14.92
N MET A 14 3.22 -14.24 14.53
CA MET A 14 3.06 -13.79 13.15
C MET A 14 4.15 -12.78 12.77
N VAL A 15 4.40 -11.80 13.65
CA VAL A 15 5.48 -10.81 13.45
C VAL A 15 6.85 -11.49 13.43
N GLU A 16 7.12 -12.41 14.36
CA GLU A 16 8.38 -13.17 14.41
C GLU A 16 8.58 -14.01 13.13
N SER A 17 7.50 -14.57 12.57
CA SER A 17 7.60 -15.32 11.32
C SER A 17 7.94 -14.44 10.11
N ALA A 18 7.45 -13.19 10.07
CA ALA A 18 7.53 -12.35 8.89
C ALA A 18 8.53 -11.21 8.93
N GLY A 19 9.03 -10.87 10.12
CA GLY A 19 9.76 -9.65 10.38
C GLY A 19 8.85 -8.43 10.52
N PHE A 20 9.48 -7.29 10.78
CA PHE A 20 8.82 -6.01 11.01
C PHE A 20 8.45 -5.30 9.70
N TYR A 21 8.09 -4.02 9.77
CA TYR A 21 7.90 -3.18 8.58
C TYR A 21 9.16 -3.15 7.73
N ALA A 22 8.99 -3.22 6.40
CA ALA A 22 10.11 -3.06 5.49
C ALA A 22 10.47 -1.58 5.38
N GLU A 23 11.77 -1.31 5.28
CA GLU A 23 12.26 0.02 4.94
C GLU A 23 11.97 0.30 3.46
N PHE A 24 11.37 1.47 3.21
CA PHE A 24 11.12 1.98 1.88
C PHE A 24 11.90 3.28 1.67
N PRO A 25 12.27 3.62 0.42
CA PRO A 25 13.07 4.83 0.15
C PRO A 25 12.25 6.13 0.23
N GLY A 26 10.93 6.05 0.09
CA GLY A 26 10.02 7.17 0.35
C GLY A 26 9.59 7.22 1.82
N TRP A 27 9.27 8.42 2.27
CA TRP A 27 8.90 8.75 3.66
C TRP A 27 7.57 8.16 4.15
N TYR A 28 6.63 7.92 3.24
CA TYR A 28 5.26 7.50 3.54
C TYR A 28 4.70 6.55 2.49
N GLY A 29 4.03 5.50 2.96
CA GLY A 29 3.17 4.63 2.20
C GLY A 29 3.83 3.30 1.87
N ALA A 30 2.98 2.30 1.61
CA ALA A 30 3.32 0.91 1.29
C ALA A 30 3.68 -0.02 2.45
N GLU A 31 3.92 0.49 3.65
CA GLU A 31 4.44 -0.28 4.77
C GLU A 31 3.43 -1.35 5.22
N GLU A 32 2.15 -0.97 5.40
CA GLU A 32 1.14 -1.92 5.86
C GLU A 32 0.85 -2.98 4.81
N LYS A 33 0.75 -2.61 3.53
CA LYS A 33 0.51 -3.57 2.45
C LYS A 33 1.67 -4.56 2.28
N ASP A 34 2.92 -4.11 2.47
CA ASP A 34 4.10 -4.98 2.41
C ASP A 34 4.06 -6.02 3.53
N LEU A 35 3.75 -5.57 4.74
CA LEU A 35 3.66 -6.46 5.89
C LEU A 35 2.48 -7.43 5.74
N CYS A 36 1.33 -6.96 5.26
CA CYS A 36 0.14 -7.77 4.98
C CYS A 36 0.42 -8.90 3.98
N ILE A 37 1.01 -8.59 2.82
CA ILE A 37 1.25 -9.61 1.80
C ILE A 37 2.27 -10.65 2.27
N ARG A 38 3.25 -10.24 3.09
CA ARG A 38 4.22 -11.15 3.72
C ARG A 38 3.59 -12.07 4.78
N PHE A 39 2.62 -11.58 5.53
CA PHE A 39 1.85 -12.41 6.45
C PHE A 39 1.01 -13.45 5.71
N MET A 40 0.33 -13.04 4.64
CA MET A 40 -0.43 -13.96 3.80
C MET A 40 0.47 -15.04 3.18
N ASP A 41 1.68 -14.67 2.76
CA ASP A 41 2.63 -15.63 2.19
C ASP A 41 3.09 -16.70 3.19
N ARG A 42 2.98 -16.40 4.49
CA ARG A 42 3.28 -17.31 5.60
C ARG A 42 2.05 -18.05 6.12
N GLY A 43 0.93 -17.99 5.38
CA GLY A 43 -0.31 -18.69 5.72
C GLY A 43 -1.16 -18.00 6.78
N TRP A 44 -0.83 -16.76 7.17
CA TRP A 44 -1.65 -16.00 8.10
C TRP A 44 -2.83 -15.35 7.41
N ASN A 45 -3.97 -15.35 8.09
CA ASN A 45 -5.20 -14.73 7.59
C ASN A 45 -5.47 -13.42 8.32
N MET A 46 -5.82 -12.39 7.56
CA MET A 46 -6.30 -11.13 8.11
C MET A 46 -7.82 -11.16 8.22
N LYS A 47 -8.35 -10.67 9.33
CA LYS A 47 -9.79 -10.56 9.57
C LYS A 47 -10.13 -9.13 9.99
N PHE A 48 -11.20 -8.60 9.42
CA PHE A 48 -11.84 -7.40 9.92
C PHE A 48 -12.69 -7.75 11.14
N LEU A 49 -12.59 -6.96 12.20
CA LEU A 49 -13.35 -7.18 13.43
C LEU A 49 -14.50 -6.15 13.50
N PRO A 50 -15.72 -6.51 13.10
CA PRO A 50 -16.86 -5.60 13.17
C PRO A 50 -17.15 -5.25 14.63
N GLY A 51 -17.58 -4.01 14.88
CA GLY A 51 -17.91 -3.51 16.22
C GLY A 51 -16.74 -2.89 16.99
N VAL A 52 -15.49 -3.13 16.57
CA VAL A 52 -14.33 -2.44 17.14
C VAL A 52 -14.00 -1.20 16.31
N HIS A 53 -14.01 -0.04 16.97
CA HIS A 53 -13.78 1.25 16.33
C HIS A 53 -12.57 1.94 16.95
N VAL A 54 -11.69 2.44 16.10
CA VAL A 54 -10.58 3.30 16.49
C VAL A 54 -10.82 4.67 15.90
N TRP A 55 -10.92 5.69 16.76
CA TRP A 55 -11.01 7.08 16.34
C TRP A 55 -9.60 7.60 16.09
N HIS A 56 -9.38 8.12 14.89
CA HIS A 56 -8.09 8.67 14.49
C HIS A 56 -8.29 10.08 13.96
N ASP A 57 -7.87 11.07 14.75
CA ASP A 57 -7.91 12.46 14.34
C ASP A 57 -6.97 12.69 13.17
N LYS A 58 -7.54 13.21 12.07
CA LYS A 58 -6.78 13.57 10.88
C LYS A 58 -6.51 15.06 10.94
N THR A 59 -5.27 15.44 11.27
CA THR A 59 -4.81 16.81 11.05
C THR A 59 -4.33 16.98 9.62
N THR A 60 -4.73 18.09 8.99
CA THR A 60 -4.25 18.52 7.67
C THR A 60 -3.13 19.56 7.78
N LYS A 61 -2.85 20.10 8.97
CA LYS A 61 -2.02 21.30 9.16
C LYS A 61 -0.56 21.14 8.71
N ASP A 62 -0.03 19.92 8.68
CA ASP A 62 1.38 19.66 8.33
C ASP A 62 1.55 18.70 7.13
N ARG A 63 0.50 18.52 6.31
CA ARG A 63 0.55 17.58 5.17
C ARG A 63 0.94 18.28 3.89
N ASN A 64 2.14 18.03 3.40
CA ASN A 64 2.48 18.25 2.00
C ASN A 64 1.96 17.07 1.16
N TRP A 65 0.81 17.25 0.53
CA TRP A 65 0.17 16.21 -0.28
C TRP A 65 1.00 15.82 -1.51
N GLY A 66 1.76 16.75 -2.08
CA GLY A 66 2.69 16.46 -3.19
C GLY A 66 3.80 15.51 -2.75
N ASP A 67 4.42 15.75 -1.59
CA ASP A 67 5.46 14.87 -1.05
C ASP A 67 4.91 13.50 -0.67
N ILE A 68 3.73 13.46 -0.05
CA ILE A 68 3.02 12.22 0.29
C ILE A 68 2.72 11.41 -0.98
N GLN A 69 2.26 12.07 -2.05
CA GLN A 69 1.96 11.41 -3.31
C GLN A 69 3.21 10.91 -4.02
N ARG A 70 4.29 11.71 -4.04
CA ARG A 70 5.58 11.32 -4.61
C ARG A 70 6.14 10.10 -3.88
N SER A 71 6.16 10.17 -2.55
CA SER A 71 6.60 9.07 -1.69
C SER A 71 5.73 7.82 -1.87
N GLY A 72 4.41 7.98 -1.83
CA GLY A 72 3.47 6.88 -2.01
C GLY A 72 3.62 6.23 -3.39
N THR A 73 3.87 7.02 -4.44
CA THR A 73 4.14 6.51 -5.80
C THR A 73 5.43 5.69 -5.85
N LEU A 74 6.52 6.23 -5.28
CA LEU A 74 7.81 5.54 -5.18
C LEU A 74 7.67 4.22 -4.43
N ASN A 75 7.13 4.26 -3.22
CA ASN A 75 6.99 3.09 -2.35
C ASN A 75 6.02 2.06 -2.95
N ASP A 76 4.98 2.52 -3.66
CA ASP A 76 4.05 1.62 -4.33
C ASP A 76 4.73 0.79 -5.41
N LEU A 77 5.62 1.41 -6.18
CA LEU A 77 6.37 0.76 -7.26
C LEU A 77 7.49 -0.12 -6.70
N ILE A 78 8.20 0.31 -5.66
CA ILE A 78 9.20 -0.52 -4.96
C ILE A 78 8.53 -1.77 -4.39
N PHE A 79 7.40 -1.64 -3.71
CA PHE A 79 6.61 -2.79 -3.25
C PHE A 79 6.24 -3.71 -4.41
N GLY A 80 5.73 -3.14 -5.51
CA GLY A 80 5.34 -3.90 -6.69
C GLY A 80 6.51 -4.69 -7.26
N PHE A 81 7.68 -4.07 -7.34
CA PHE A 81 8.89 -4.69 -7.87
C PHE A 81 9.44 -5.79 -6.94
N VAL A 82 9.52 -5.50 -5.63
CA VAL A 82 10.08 -6.42 -4.64
C VAL A 82 9.19 -7.65 -4.44
N ARG A 83 7.86 -7.48 -4.40
CA ARG A 83 6.92 -8.54 -3.98
C ARG A 83 6.24 -9.28 -5.13
N THR A 84 6.20 -8.73 -6.34
CA THR A 84 5.53 -9.41 -7.45
C THR A 84 6.40 -10.52 -8.03
N PRO A 85 5.89 -11.77 -8.16
CA PRO A 85 6.62 -12.86 -8.79
C PRO A 85 6.81 -12.65 -10.29
N PHE A 86 7.80 -13.31 -10.87
CA PHE A 86 7.94 -13.39 -12.32
C PHE A 86 6.94 -14.41 -12.93
N PRO A 87 6.42 -14.16 -14.15
CA PRO A 87 6.63 -12.98 -14.99
C PRO A 87 5.68 -11.81 -14.69
N ASP A 88 4.75 -11.96 -13.73
CA ASP A 88 3.66 -11.01 -13.44
C ASP A 88 4.15 -9.57 -13.21
N VAL A 89 5.36 -9.41 -12.65
CA VAL A 89 5.98 -8.09 -12.39
C VAL A 89 6.12 -7.24 -13.65
N LEU A 90 6.35 -7.86 -14.82
CA LEU A 90 6.54 -7.17 -16.10
C LEU A 90 5.26 -6.49 -16.58
N TYR A 91 4.09 -6.99 -16.17
CA TYR A 91 2.78 -6.42 -16.51
C TYR A 91 2.24 -5.54 -15.38
N TYR A 92 2.47 -5.96 -14.12
CA TYR A 92 1.98 -5.27 -12.95
C TYR A 92 2.59 -3.87 -12.82
N LEU A 93 3.91 -3.74 -12.98
CA LEU A 93 4.61 -2.46 -12.77
C LEU A 93 4.18 -1.38 -13.77
N PRO A 94 4.18 -1.61 -15.10
CA PRO A 94 3.71 -0.61 -16.05
C PRO A 94 2.24 -0.24 -15.82
N GLY A 95 1.37 -1.23 -15.57
CA GLY A 95 -0.04 -0.98 -15.27
C GLY A 95 -0.23 -0.15 -14.00
N LYS A 96 0.55 -0.41 -12.95
CA LYS A 96 0.52 0.34 -11.70
C LYS A 96 1.03 1.77 -11.89
N ALA A 97 2.13 1.98 -12.62
CA ALA A 97 2.66 3.30 -12.93
C ALA A 97 1.64 4.16 -13.70
N ILE A 98 1.01 3.60 -14.73
CA ILE A 98 -0.06 4.28 -15.49
C ILE A 98 -1.22 4.68 -14.57
N ASN A 99 -1.65 3.78 -13.68
CA ASN A 99 -2.74 4.08 -12.74
C ASN A 99 -2.37 5.18 -11.73
N LEU A 100 -1.14 5.20 -11.24
CA LEU A 100 -0.64 6.24 -10.33
C LEU A 100 -0.59 7.60 -11.02
N VAL A 101 -0.10 7.66 -12.27
CA VAL A 101 -0.13 8.90 -13.08
C VAL A 101 -1.58 9.34 -13.33
N LYS A 102 -2.46 8.45 -13.77
CA LYS A 102 -3.88 8.77 -13.99
C LYS A 102 -4.55 9.30 -12.73
N TRP A 103 -4.23 8.76 -11.57
CA TRP A 103 -4.74 9.24 -10.29
C TRP A 103 -4.17 10.62 -9.94
N GLY A 104 -2.86 10.80 -10.07
CA GLY A 104 -2.21 12.08 -9.81
C GLY A 104 -2.68 13.22 -10.71
N MET A 105 -2.97 12.93 -11.98
CA MET A 105 -3.52 13.91 -12.91
C MET A 105 -4.94 14.39 -12.55
N LYS A 106 -5.69 13.63 -11.73
CA LYS A 106 -6.99 14.04 -11.20
C LYS A 106 -6.87 14.95 -9.97
N GLY A 107 -5.69 15.07 -9.38
CA GLY A 107 -5.42 15.92 -8.22
C GLY A 107 -5.21 17.40 -8.57
N PRO A 108 -4.96 18.23 -7.54
CA PRO A 108 -4.57 19.63 -7.69
C PRO A 108 -3.37 19.80 -8.64
N LYS A 109 -3.28 20.95 -9.32
CA LYS A 109 -2.28 21.16 -10.39
C LYS A 109 -0.84 21.02 -9.88
N GLU A 110 -0.61 21.52 -8.68
CA GLU A 110 0.64 21.49 -7.91
C GLU A 110 1.12 20.07 -7.60
N GLU A 111 0.22 19.08 -7.54
CA GLU A 111 0.52 17.69 -7.19
C GLU A 111 0.65 16.76 -8.41
N ARG A 112 0.25 17.21 -9.61
CA ARG A 112 0.23 16.37 -10.82
C ARG A 112 1.60 15.80 -11.18
N TRP A 113 2.65 16.55 -10.92
CA TRP A 113 4.03 16.14 -11.16
C TRP A 113 4.58 15.18 -10.11
N ALA A 114 3.98 15.10 -8.93
CA ALA A 114 4.47 14.26 -7.83
C ALA A 114 4.58 12.78 -8.21
N SER A 115 3.60 12.24 -8.93
CA SER A 115 3.66 10.84 -9.39
C SER A 115 4.73 10.60 -10.46
N PHE A 116 4.99 11.58 -11.34
CA PHE A 116 6.10 11.46 -12.30
C PHE A 116 7.45 11.49 -11.59
N LEU A 117 7.63 12.38 -10.61
CA LEU A 117 8.83 12.43 -9.78
C LEU A 117 9.02 11.12 -8.99
N GLY A 118 7.95 10.56 -8.43
CA GLY A 118 8.01 9.27 -7.73
C GLY A 118 8.38 8.10 -8.63
N ILE A 119 7.93 8.09 -9.89
CA ILE A 119 8.34 7.11 -10.90
C ILE A 119 9.82 7.28 -11.23
N PHE A 120 10.29 8.51 -11.39
CA PHE A 120 11.70 8.79 -11.65
C PHE A 120 12.59 8.35 -10.48
N ASP A 121 12.18 8.62 -9.25
CA ASP A 121 12.89 8.12 -8.06
C ASP A 121 12.88 6.59 -8.00
N PHE A 122 11.78 5.94 -8.41
CA PHE A 122 11.73 4.48 -8.48
C PHE A 122 12.78 3.94 -9.43
N ILE A 123 12.95 4.54 -10.62
CA ILE A 123 13.98 4.13 -11.58
C ILE A 123 15.37 4.28 -10.98
N LYS A 124 15.63 5.38 -10.25
CA LYS A 124 16.92 5.59 -9.55
C LYS A 124 17.20 4.55 -8.47
N TRP A 125 16.17 4.13 -7.73
CA TRP A 125 16.29 3.14 -6.65
C TRP A 125 16.24 1.69 -7.14
N LEU A 126 15.88 1.46 -8.40
CA LEU A 126 15.73 0.13 -8.98
C LEU A 126 16.98 -0.76 -8.84
N PRO A 127 18.21 -0.26 -9.12
CA PRO A 127 19.43 -1.06 -8.95
C PRO A 127 19.62 -1.51 -7.49
N THR A 128 19.38 -0.62 -6.53
CA THR A 128 19.52 -0.90 -5.09
C THR A 128 18.52 -1.95 -4.61
N TYR A 129 17.29 -1.93 -5.13
CA TYR A 129 16.25 -2.87 -4.73
C TYR A 129 16.26 -4.17 -5.53
N TRP A 130 17.09 -4.27 -6.57
CA TRP A 130 17.21 -5.49 -7.38
C TRP A 130 17.67 -6.69 -6.54
N SER A 131 18.70 -6.49 -5.71
CA SER A 131 19.19 -7.51 -4.78
C SER A 131 18.24 -7.79 -3.61
N LYS A 132 17.33 -6.85 -3.31
CA LYS A 132 16.35 -6.97 -2.23
C LYS A 132 15.04 -7.64 -2.66
N ARG A 133 14.93 -8.08 -3.92
CA ARG A 133 13.73 -8.75 -4.41
C ARG A 133 13.46 -10.02 -3.62
N GLN A 134 12.23 -10.09 -3.10
CA GLN A 134 11.73 -11.21 -2.32
C GLN A 134 10.25 -11.38 -2.70
N PRO A 135 9.98 -11.92 -3.91
CA PRO A 135 8.63 -12.08 -4.39
C PRO A 135 7.87 -13.07 -3.50
N VAL A 136 6.59 -12.80 -3.28
CA VAL A 136 5.69 -13.75 -2.62
C VAL A 136 5.25 -14.83 -3.62
N SER A 137 4.62 -15.89 -3.13
CA SER A 137 4.07 -16.92 -4.00
C SER A 137 3.02 -16.34 -4.97
N LYS A 138 2.90 -16.93 -6.17
CA LYS A 138 1.89 -16.51 -7.16
C LYS A 138 0.47 -16.60 -6.61
N LYS A 139 0.20 -17.60 -5.77
CA LYS A 139 -1.09 -17.77 -5.09
C LYS A 139 -1.36 -16.59 -4.16
N THR A 140 -0.42 -16.28 -3.26
CA THR A 140 -0.49 -15.15 -2.34
C THR A 140 -0.70 -13.84 -3.08
N PHE A 141 0.07 -13.59 -4.13
CA PHE A 141 -0.02 -12.37 -4.93
C PHE A 141 -1.44 -12.21 -5.50
N ARG A 142 -1.97 -13.24 -6.16
CA ARG A 142 -3.33 -13.22 -6.73
C ARG A 142 -4.40 -13.00 -5.66
N GLU A 143 -4.32 -13.73 -4.55
CA GLU A 143 -5.26 -13.61 -3.44
C GLU A 143 -5.24 -12.21 -2.83
N PHE A 144 -4.07 -11.62 -2.62
CA PHE A 144 -3.91 -10.27 -2.07
C PHE A 144 -4.68 -9.22 -2.89
N PHE A 145 -4.54 -9.26 -4.22
CA PHE A 145 -5.23 -8.32 -5.12
C PHE A 145 -6.73 -8.63 -5.29
N LEU A 146 -7.12 -9.91 -5.34
CA LEU A 146 -8.53 -10.30 -5.36
C LEU A 146 -9.26 -9.85 -4.10
N GLN A 147 -8.65 -10.04 -2.93
CA GLN A 147 -9.21 -9.55 -1.68
C GLN A 147 -9.26 -8.02 -1.65
N GLY A 148 -8.25 -7.32 -2.18
CA GLY A 148 -8.29 -5.85 -2.33
C GLY A 148 -9.53 -5.36 -3.07
N ARG A 149 -9.92 -6.04 -4.15
CA ARG A 149 -11.14 -5.74 -4.93
C ARG A 149 -12.44 -6.10 -4.22
N ARG A 150 -12.44 -7.10 -3.33
CA ARG A 150 -13.62 -7.49 -2.53
C ARG A 150 -13.83 -6.61 -1.30
N SER A 151 -12.76 -5.99 -0.80
CA SER A 151 -12.79 -5.16 0.43
C SER A 151 -13.45 -3.79 0.20
N SER A 152 -13.76 -3.43 -1.05
CA SER A 152 -14.47 -2.18 -1.40
C SER A 152 -15.98 -2.24 -1.14
N VAL A 153 -16.44 -3.16 -0.28
CA VAL A 153 -17.78 -3.08 0.32
C VAL A 153 -17.78 -1.85 1.20
N LYS A 154 -18.43 -0.78 0.72
CA LYS A 154 -18.74 0.41 1.52
C LYS A 154 -19.42 -0.07 2.81
N PRO A 155 -19.10 0.52 3.99
CA PRO A 155 -19.98 0.37 5.13
C PRO A 155 -21.39 0.71 4.65
N ARG A 156 -22.32 -0.27 4.73
CA ARG A 156 -23.74 0.01 4.52
C ARG A 156 -24.16 1.00 5.60
N ASP A 157 -24.69 2.12 5.14
CA ASP A 157 -25.72 2.92 5.79
C ASP A 157 -25.45 3.26 7.26
N TRP A 158 -24.67 4.32 7.48
CA TRP A 158 -24.91 5.20 8.62
C TRP A 158 -25.69 6.41 8.11
N GLU A 159 -27.02 6.28 8.07
CA GLU A 159 -27.92 7.43 8.07
C GLU A 159 -27.85 8.09 9.45
N GLY A 160 -26.84 8.92 9.64
CA GLY A 160 -26.76 9.88 10.74
C GLY A 160 -26.84 11.28 10.17
N LYS A 161 -28.05 11.69 9.75
CA LYS A 161 -28.41 13.11 9.79
C LYS A 161 -28.18 13.58 11.22
N GLU A 162 -27.33 14.58 11.37
CA GLU A 162 -27.37 15.67 12.36
C GLU A 162 -25.94 16.15 12.57
N ARG A 163 -25.63 17.35 12.06
CA ARG A 163 -24.99 18.41 12.84
C ARG A 163 -25.52 19.76 12.37
N ASN A 164 -26.08 20.46 13.35
CA ASN A 164 -26.42 21.88 13.36
C ASN A 164 -25.22 22.76 12.98
#